data_AF-A0A6V7V6D8-F1
#
_entry.id   AF-A0A6V7V6D8-F1
#
_cell.length_a   1.000
_cell.length_b   1.000
_cell.length_c   1.000
_cell.angle_alpha   90.00
_cell.angle_beta   90.00
_cell.angle_gamma   90.00
#
_symmetry.space_group_name_H-M   'P 1'
#
loop_
_entity.id
_entity.type
_entity.pdbx_description
1 polymer ?
#
loop_
_entity_poly.entity_id
_entity_poly.type
_entity_poly.pdbx_seq_one_letter_code
_entity_poly.pdbx_strand_id
1 'polypeptide(L)'
;MDLIVSTAGGSIQSVSGVNENTTCAQIVYVLAHARQQKGRFTLIARLNGSDEHRFTPDERPYEFIMECNEQGVQPEFELLKLDLEKGDDGGQSNLEPCTPNMLSTNSSTTSVDAMLSNNVDHCQNRPDPPDYNVLMAGRCNSLRWNNMNNRKTYTPLTFLNIPNFCLHDLYTHKFTWNDLEALIDIQERTLAAQKTELVRVELTLLDSKERELIQLRKQHNNLQSVLESLRNAEWPKCVETESAEAERLNTTIAAMRTAVAEKNRELVEALNLQQTLERQLASEQSRAAKVEEIHSVLEHED
;
A
#
# COMPACT_ATOMS: atom_id res chain seq x y z
N MET A 1 12.12 -6.21 -16.99
CA MET A 1 12.27 -7.63 -16.61
C MET A 1 11.74 -7.84 -15.20
N ASP A 2 11.50 -9.09 -14.81
CA ASP A 2 11.04 -9.41 -13.46
C ASP A 2 12.21 -10.00 -12.67
N LEU A 3 12.51 -9.40 -11.52
CA LEU A 3 13.60 -9.82 -10.66
C LEU A 3 13.05 -10.66 -9.50
N ILE A 4 13.48 -11.92 -9.43
CA ILE A 4 13.10 -12.83 -8.35
C ILE A 4 14.16 -12.74 -7.25
N VAL A 5 13.72 -12.40 -6.04
CA VAL A 5 14.59 -12.17 -4.87
C VAL A 5 14.15 -13.06 -3.72
N SER A 6 15.07 -13.87 -3.21
CA SER A 6 14.90 -14.66 -2.00
C SER A 6 15.18 -13.81 -0.75
N THR A 7 14.68 -14.24 0.39
CA THR A 7 14.97 -13.61 1.70
C THR A 7 15.42 -14.66 2.69
N ALA A 8 16.18 -14.25 3.69
CA ALA A 8 16.68 -15.15 4.74
C ALA A 8 15.59 -15.99 5.47
N GLY A 9 14.32 -15.56 5.42
CA GLY A 9 13.18 -16.32 5.94
C GLY A 9 12.58 -17.35 4.97
N GLY A 10 13.22 -17.62 3.83
CA GLY A 10 12.78 -18.58 2.81
C GLY A 10 11.63 -18.10 1.91
N SER A 11 11.13 -16.87 2.07
CA SER A 11 10.10 -16.33 1.19
C SER A 11 10.70 -15.72 -0.08
N ILE A 12 10.05 -15.96 -1.21
CA ILE A 12 10.45 -15.44 -2.52
C ILE A 12 9.56 -14.24 -2.85
N GLN A 13 10.17 -13.16 -3.34
CA GLN A 13 9.47 -11.97 -3.81
C GLN A 13 9.88 -11.67 -5.25
N SER A 14 8.95 -11.10 -6.03
CA SER A 14 9.23 -10.66 -7.40
C SER A 14 9.07 -9.15 -7.49
N VAL A 15 10.04 -8.49 -8.12
CA VAL A 15 9.98 -7.07 -8.48
C VAL A 15 9.82 -6.99 -9.99
N SER A 16 8.62 -6.65 -10.43
CA SER A 16 8.31 -6.53 -11.85
C SER A 16 8.74 -5.18 -12.42
N GLY A 17 9.19 -5.15 -13.68
CA GLY A 17 9.47 -3.91 -14.41
C GLY A 17 10.86 -3.30 -14.16
N VAL A 18 11.82 -4.09 -13.66
CA VAL A 18 13.22 -3.66 -13.52
C VAL A 18 13.81 -3.36 -14.90
N ASN A 19 14.49 -2.23 -15.03
CA ASN A 19 15.12 -1.73 -16.26
C ASN A 19 16.50 -1.11 -15.97
N GLU A 20 17.17 -0.62 -17.01
CA GLU A 20 18.50 0.02 -16.95
C GLU A 20 18.59 1.23 -16.01
N ASN A 21 17.48 1.91 -15.77
CA ASN A 21 17.43 3.09 -14.88
C ASN A 21 17.06 2.72 -13.43
N THR A 22 16.77 1.46 -13.16
CA THR A 22 16.33 0.99 -11.84
C THR A 22 17.56 0.73 -10.96
N THR A 23 17.70 1.49 -9.88
CA THR A 23 18.82 1.33 -8.95
C THR A 23 18.53 0.29 -7.88
N CYS A 24 19.58 -0.29 -7.30
CA CYS A 24 19.49 -1.23 -6.19
C CYS A 24 18.70 -0.63 -5.01
N ALA A 25 18.92 0.64 -4.69
CA ALA A 25 18.17 1.34 -3.64
C ALA A 25 16.65 1.31 -3.87
N GLN A 26 16.20 1.47 -5.11
CA GLN A 26 14.77 1.42 -5.45
C GLN A 26 14.20 0.01 -5.25
N ILE A 27 14.93 -1.01 -5.69
CA ILE A 27 14.52 -2.42 -5.52
C ILE A 27 14.42 -2.76 -4.03
N VAL A 28 15.46 -2.44 -3.26
CA VAL A 28 15.51 -2.65 -1.81
C VAL A 28 14.37 -1.91 -1.09
N TYR A 29 14.10 -0.66 -1.47
CA TYR A 29 13.02 0.14 -0.89
C TYR A 29 11.65 -0.52 -1.14
N VAL A 30 11.37 -0.94 -2.38
CA VAL A 30 10.10 -1.61 -2.73
C VAL A 30 9.94 -2.91 -1.96
N LEU A 31 10.98 -3.73 -1.89
CA LEU A 31 10.95 -5.00 -1.16
C LEU A 31 10.74 -4.80 0.35
N ALA A 32 11.46 -3.86 0.97
CA ALA A 32 11.32 -3.55 2.39
C ALA A 32 9.92 -3.00 2.72
N HIS A 33 9.40 -2.08 1.89
CA HIS A 33 8.07 -1.50 2.05
C HIS A 33 6.96 -2.54 1.90
N ALA A 34 7.07 -3.46 0.94
CA ALA A 34 6.12 -4.55 0.76
C ALA A 34 6.04 -5.48 1.99
N ARG A 35 7.14 -5.61 2.74
CA ARG A 35 7.23 -6.43 3.96
C ARG A 35 6.89 -5.65 5.23
N GLN A 36 6.62 -4.34 5.13
CA GLN A 36 6.47 -3.42 6.26
C GLN A 36 7.65 -3.47 7.25
N GLN A 37 8.85 -3.82 6.77
CA GLN A 37 10.04 -3.90 7.59
C GLN A 37 10.87 -2.62 7.47
N LYS A 38 11.34 -2.11 8.61
CA LYS A 38 12.26 -0.97 8.69
C LYS A 38 13.65 -1.49 9.07
N GLY A 39 14.68 -0.90 8.49
CA GLY A 39 16.08 -1.31 8.72
C GLY A 39 16.98 -0.96 7.55
N ARG A 40 18.26 -1.29 7.67
CA ARG A 40 19.21 -1.25 6.57
C ARG A 40 19.17 -2.59 5.85
N PHE A 41 19.08 -2.56 4.54
CA PHE A 41 19.03 -3.76 3.71
C PHE A 41 20.04 -3.62 2.57
N THR A 42 20.59 -4.75 2.13
CA THR A 42 21.44 -4.83 0.95
C THR A 42 20.96 -5.97 0.07
N LEU A 43 21.07 -5.77 -1.24
CA LEU A 43 20.80 -6.80 -2.23
C LEU A 43 22.11 -7.55 -2.50
N ILE A 44 22.05 -8.87 -2.56
CA ILE A 44 23.18 -9.71 -2.95
C ILE A 44 22.78 -10.58 -4.14
N ALA A 45 23.71 -10.83 -5.05
CA ALA A 45 23.57 -11.84 -6.11
C ALA A 45 24.57 -12.96 -5.89
N ARG A 46 24.12 -14.20 -5.88
CA ARG A 46 24.96 -15.40 -5.85
C ARG A 46 25.12 -15.97 -7.25
N LEU A 47 26.35 -16.17 -7.68
CA LEU A 47 26.74 -16.76 -8.96
C LEU A 47 27.30 -18.15 -8.71
N ASN A 48 26.71 -19.16 -9.38
CA ASN A 48 27.19 -20.54 -9.41
C ASN A 48 27.69 -21.10 -8.05
N GLY A 49 27.04 -20.71 -6.95
CA GLY A 49 27.29 -21.24 -5.60
C GLY A 49 28.59 -20.83 -4.90
N SER A 50 29.42 -19.93 -5.45
CA SER A 50 30.69 -19.52 -4.80
C SER A 50 30.98 -18.02 -4.83
N ASP A 51 30.57 -17.31 -5.88
CA ASP A 51 30.78 -15.87 -5.98
C ASP A 51 29.55 -15.10 -5.52
N GLU A 52 29.72 -14.18 -4.58
CA GLU A 52 28.65 -13.30 -4.10
C GLU A 52 28.96 -11.84 -4.45
N HIS A 53 28.08 -11.20 -5.22
CA HIS A 53 28.15 -9.76 -5.50
C HIS A 53 27.22 -9.01 -4.56
N ARG A 54 27.76 -8.03 -3.81
CA ARG A 54 26.97 -7.16 -2.93
C ARG A 54 26.76 -5.83 -3.60
N PHE A 55 25.50 -5.47 -3.84
CA PHE A 55 25.17 -4.24 -4.53
C PHE A 55 25.26 -3.03 -3.61
N THR A 56 25.92 -1.97 -4.09
CA THR A 56 25.79 -0.64 -3.51
C THR A 56 24.43 -0.01 -3.85
N PRO A 57 23.95 1.01 -3.10
CA PRO A 57 22.64 1.62 -3.35
C PRO A 57 22.49 2.23 -4.76
N ASP A 58 23.60 2.73 -5.32
CA ASP A 58 23.62 3.43 -6.61
C ASP A 58 23.82 2.49 -7.81
N GLU A 59 24.22 1.24 -7.56
CA GLU A 59 24.38 0.24 -8.61
C GLU A 59 23.04 -0.15 -9.26
N ARG A 60 23.14 -0.68 -10.49
CA ARG A 60 22.01 -1.05 -11.32
C ARG A 60 22.00 -2.56 -11.56
N PRO A 61 21.12 -3.31 -10.87
CA PRO A 61 21.07 -4.77 -11.00
C PRO A 61 20.79 -5.24 -12.44
N TYR A 62 20.16 -4.42 -13.28
CA TYR A 62 19.93 -4.73 -14.69
C TYR A 62 21.24 -4.89 -15.48
N GLU A 63 22.21 -3.98 -15.28
CA GLU A 63 23.51 -4.03 -15.97
C GLU A 63 24.28 -5.29 -15.55
N PHE A 64 24.25 -5.63 -14.26
CA PHE A 64 24.85 -6.85 -13.72
C PHE A 64 24.24 -8.13 -14.29
N ILE A 65 22.90 -8.19 -14.42
CA ILE A 65 22.21 -9.35 -14.99
C ILE A 65 22.55 -9.54 -16.46
N MET A 66 22.67 -8.45 -17.21
CA MET A 66 23.09 -8.49 -18.61
C MET A 66 24.50 -9.09 -18.73
N GLU A 67 25.44 -8.63 -17.90
CA GLU A 67 26.81 -9.16 -17.87
C GLU A 67 26.84 -10.67 -17.51
N CYS A 68 26.06 -11.08 -16.51
CA CYS A 68 25.94 -12.50 -16.14
C CYS A 68 25.34 -13.33 -17.29
N ASN A 69 24.33 -12.81 -17.99
CA ASN A 69 23.67 -13.50 -19.09
C ASN A 69 24.60 -13.65 -20.30
N GLU A 70 25.46 -12.66 -20.58
CA GLU A 70 26.53 -12.76 -21.59
C GLU A 70 27.53 -13.87 -21.24
N GLN A 71 27.77 -14.08 -19.95
CA GLN A 71 28.62 -15.16 -19.43
C GLN A 71 27.90 -16.51 -19.29
N GLY A 72 26.59 -16.58 -19.58
CA GLY A 72 25.77 -17.77 -19.43
C GLY A 72 25.50 -18.18 -17.98
N VAL A 73 25.66 -17.25 -17.03
CA VAL A 73 25.44 -17.46 -15.59
C VAL A 73 24.08 -16.90 -15.19
N GLN A 74 23.31 -17.67 -14.41
CA GLN A 74 22.06 -17.19 -13.84
C GLN A 74 22.27 -16.77 -12.37
N PRO A 75 22.26 -15.47 -12.05
CA PRO A 75 22.42 -15.00 -10.68
C PRO A 75 21.16 -15.25 -9.84
N GLU A 76 21.34 -15.75 -8.62
CA GLU A 76 20.28 -15.85 -7.62
C GLU A 76 20.33 -14.62 -6.69
N PHE A 77 19.23 -13.88 -6.59
CA PHE A 77 19.20 -12.68 -5.75
C PHE A 77 18.68 -13.00 -4.35
N GLU A 78 19.29 -12.39 -3.34
CA GLU A 78 18.82 -12.41 -1.97
C GLU A 78 18.82 -10.99 -1.37
N LEU A 79 17.79 -10.69 -0.58
CA LEU A 79 17.72 -9.47 0.22
C LEU A 79 18.14 -9.76 1.66
N LEU A 80 19.24 -9.14 2.08
CA LEU A 80 19.82 -9.28 3.41
C LEU A 80 19.50 -8.06 4.27
N LYS A 81 18.98 -8.29 5.48
CA LYS A 81 18.80 -7.24 6.49
C LYS A 81 20.10 -7.07 7.28
N LEU A 82 20.66 -5.87 7.24
CA LEU A 82 21.84 -5.48 8.01
C LEU A 82 21.39 -4.97 9.38
N ASP A 83 21.13 -5.89 10.30
CA ASP A 83 20.97 -5.58 11.73
C ASP A 83 22.35 -5.76 12.41
N LEU A 84 22.95 -4.66 12.85
CA LEU A 84 23.98 -4.64 13.90
C LEU A 84 23.19 -4.29 15.18
N GLU A 85 23.17 -5.07 16.27
CA GLU A 85 24.32 -5.72 16.90
C GLU A 85 24.01 -7.04 17.66
N LYS A 86 24.95 -7.99 17.58
CA LYS A 86 25.45 -8.70 18.77
C LYS A 86 26.50 -7.76 19.37
N GLY A 87 26.27 -7.29 20.59
CA GLY A 87 27.09 -6.25 21.21
C GLY A 87 28.51 -6.70 21.57
N ASP A 88 29.41 -5.72 21.65
CA ASP A 88 30.23 -5.49 22.84
C ASP A 88 30.81 -4.05 22.82
N ASP A 89 30.75 -3.44 24.01
CA ASP A 89 31.50 -2.32 24.58
C ASP A 89 31.52 -0.89 23.96
N GLY A 90 30.89 0.04 24.71
CA GLY A 90 31.57 1.24 25.21
C GLY A 90 31.37 2.57 24.48
N GLY A 91 30.42 3.40 24.92
CA GLY A 91 30.46 4.85 24.61
C GLY A 91 29.15 5.64 24.76
N GLN A 92 28.81 5.96 26.00
CA GLN A 92 27.81 6.93 26.49
C GLN A 92 27.31 8.02 25.52
N SER A 93 25.98 8.16 25.39
CA SER A 93 25.29 9.40 25.77
C SER A 93 23.78 9.16 25.95
N ASN A 94 23.32 9.48 27.16
CA ASN A 94 21.94 9.52 27.63
C ASN A 94 20.93 10.08 26.61
N LEU A 95 19.73 9.49 26.57
CA LEU A 95 18.45 10.20 26.72
C LEU A 95 17.33 9.17 26.93
N GLU A 96 16.65 9.31 28.07
CA GLU A 96 15.52 8.49 28.51
C GLU A 96 14.25 8.67 27.65
N PRO A 97 13.28 7.74 27.76
CA PRO A 97 12.10 7.65 26.91
C PRO A 97 10.88 8.37 27.52
N CYS A 98 10.29 9.33 26.80
CA CYS A 98 9.00 9.91 27.18
C CYS A 98 7.84 9.19 26.47
N THR A 99 7.06 8.46 27.27
CA THR A 99 5.68 8.01 26.98
C THR A 99 4.72 9.21 26.90
N PRO A 100 3.69 9.23 26.03
CA PRO A 100 2.66 10.26 26.08
C PRO A 100 1.52 9.82 27.02
N ASN A 101 1.42 10.46 28.18
CA ASN A 101 0.24 10.44 29.03
C ASN A 101 -0.69 11.59 28.64
N MET A 102 -1.97 11.28 28.44
CA MET A 102 -3.07 12.22 28.23
C MET A 102 -3.37 12.99 29.53
N LEU A 103 -3.56 14.32 29.44
CA LEU A 103 -4.57 15.08 30.21
C LEU A 103 -4.64 16.57 29.78
N SER A 104 -5.87 17.05 29.65
CA SER A 104 -6.35 18.40 29.35
C SER A 104 -5.76 19.52 30.21
N THR A 105 -5.61 20.73 29.65
CA THR A 105 -6.35 21.95 30.08
C THR A 105 -6.02 23.21 29.23
N ASN A 106 -7.06 23.77 28.63
CA ASN A 106 -7.48 25.19 28.61
C ASN A 106 -6.58 26.31 28.02
N SER A 107 -7.09 26.88 26.93
CA SER A 107 -7.33 28.32 26.68
C SER A 107 -6.23 29.35 26.99
N SER A 108 -5.68 30.00 25.95
CA SER A 108 -5.98 31.41 25.61
C SER A 108 -5.06 31.97 24.52
N THR A 109 -5.68 32.83 23.71
CA THR A 109 -5.15 33.67 22.64
C THR A 109 -4.14 34.71 23.14
N THR A 110 -2.96 34.84 22.52
CA THR A 110 -2.23 36.12 22.46
C THR A 110 -1.38 36.24 21.18
N SER A 111 -1.73 37.28 20.41
CA SER A 111 -0.87 38.18 19.63
C SER A 111 0.37 37.61 18.92
N VAL A 112 0.21 37.51 17.61
CA VAL A 112 1.27 37.64 16.60
C VAL A 112 1.87 39.05 16.67
N ASP A 113 3.06 39.22 17.25
CA ASP A 113 3.96 40.37 16.95
C ASP A 113 5.33 40.34 17.65
N ALA A 114 5.58 39.42 18.59
CA ALA A 114 6.82 39.46 19.39
C ALA A 114 7.98 38.56 18.92
N MET A 115 7.91 37.90 17.75
CA MET A 115 8.91 36.89 17.33
C MET A 115 9.77 37.27 16.11
N LEU A 116 9.64 38.49 15.57
CA LEU A 116 10.27 38.87 14.30
C LEU A 116 11.69 39.46 14.39
N SER A 117 12.30 39.58 15.58
CA SER A 117 13.56 40.35 15.71
C SER A 117 14.83 39.56 16.00
N ASN A 118 14.78 38.23 16.22
CA ASN A 118 15.97 37.48 16.69
C ASN A 118 16.45 36.32 15.82
N ASN A 119 15.98 36.17 14.57
CA ASN A 119 16.34 35.03 13.71
C ASN A 119 16.89 35.45 12.33
N VAL A 120 17.89 36.33 12.30
CA VAL A 120 18.57 36.68 11.03
C VAL A 120 19.73 35.72 10.71
N ASP A 121 20.26 34.99 11.69
CA ASP A 121 21.51 34.22 11.52
C ASP A 121 21.36 32.71 11.24
N HIS A 122 20.14 32.18 11.13
CA HIS A 122 19.92 30.73 10.88
C HIS A 122 19.48 30.36 9.44
N CYS A 123 19.36 31.33 8.54
CA CYS A 123 18.93 31.08 7.15
C CYS A 123 20.06 30.76 6.17
N GLN A 124 21.34 30.86 6.58
CA GLN A 124 22.47 30.76 5.65
C GLN A 124 22.88 29.33 5.24
N ASN A 125 22.33 28.30 5.88
CA ASN A 125 22.69 26.89 5.60
C ASN A 125 21.54 26.05 5.05
N ARG A 126 20.48 26.69 4.54
CA ARG A 126 19.38 25.95 3.92
C ARG A 126 19.74 25.68 2.45
N PRO A 127 19.76 24.42 1.98
CA PRO A 127 19.91 24.16 0.56
C PRO A 127 18.81 24.86 -0.21
N ASP A 128 19.16 25.41 -1.37
CA ASP A 128 18.20 26.12 -2.22
C ASP A 128 16.97 25.23 -2.46
N PRO A 129 15.76 25.78 -2.36
CA PRO A 129 14.56 25.01 -2.60
C PRO A 129 14.64 24.39 -4.01
N PRO A 130 14.35 23.09 -4.13
CA PRO A 130 14.45 22.40 -5.41
C PRO A 130 13.59 23.10 -6.46
N ASP A 131 14.14 23.23 -7.67
CA ASP A 131 13.45 23.89 -8.78
C ASP A 131 12.08 23.24 -8.97
N TYR A 132 11.04 24.07 -8.80
CA TYR A 132 9.65 23.66 -8.89
C TYR A 132 9.34 23.03 -10.26
N ASN A 133 10.02 23.47 -11.32
CA ASN A 133 9.84 22.89 -12.65
C ASN A 133 10.33 21.44 -12.70
N VAL A 134 11.42 21.11 -12.00
CA VAL A 134 11.94 19.75 -11.88
C VAL A 134 10.99 18.88 -11.06
N LEU A 135 10.45 19.40 -9.96
CA LEU A 135 9.46 18.69 -9.13
C LEU A 135 8.15 18.44 -9.89
N MET A 136 7.65 19.43 -10.63
CA MET A 136 6.43 19.28 -11.43
C MET A 136 6.65 18.35 -12.63
N ALA A 137 7.80 18.42 -13.30
CA ALA A 137 8.15 17.49 -14.37
C ALA A 137 8.26 16.04 -13.84
N GLY A 138 8.92 15.83 -12.71
CA GLY A 138 9.02 14.52 -12.06
C GLY A 138 7.66 13.96 -11.64
N ARG A 139 6.75 14.82 -11.17
CA ARG A 139 5.38 14.44 -10.81
C ARG A 139 4.51 14.13 -12.04
N CYS A 140 4.61 14.92 -13.11
CA CYS A 140 3.95 14.65 -14.39
C CYS A 140 4.42 13.31 -14.99
N ASN A 141 5.71 13.02 -14.91
CA ASN A 141 6.27 11.73 -15.35
C ASN A 141 5.76 10.57 -14.50
N SER A 142 5.67 10.75 -13.18
CA SER A 142 5.10 9.75 -12.26
C SER A 142 3.60 9.49 -12.50
N LEU A 143 2.82 10.51 -12.83
CA LEU A 143 1.39 10.38 -13.12
C LEU A 143 1.11 9.69 -14.47
N ARG A 144 2.02 9.85 -15.44
CA ARG A 144 1.87 9.25 -16.77
C ARG A 144 2.11 7.74 -16.77
N TRP A 145 2.86 7.21 -15.81
CA TRP A 145 3.26 5.80 -15.77
C TRP A 145 2.53 4.96 -14.70
N ASN A 146 1.95 5.57 -13.67
CA ASN A 146 1.26 4.83 -12.59
C ASN A 146 -0.21 4.48 -12.88
N ASN A 147 -0.75 4.82 -14.05
CA ASN A 147 -2.19 4.65 -14.34
C ASN A 147 -2.58 3.30 -14.97
N MET A 148 -1.72 2.27 -14.95
CA MET A 148 -2.10 0.97 -15.52
C MET A 148 -2.17 -0.20 -14.53
N ASN A 149 -1.58 -0.13 -13.33
CA ASN A 149 -1.38 -1.35 -12.53
C ASN A 149 -1.72 -1.26 -11.02
N ASN A 150 -2.63 -0.40 -10.56
CA ASN A 150 -3.09 -0.52 -9.17
C ASN A 150 -4.60 -0.41 -8.97
N ARG A 151 -5.14 -1.47 -8.36
CA ARG A 151 -6.51 -1.56 -7.87
C ARG A 151 -6.73 -0.54 -6.75
N LYS A 152 -7.80 0.24 -6.89
CA LYS A 152 -8.67 0.76 -5.81
C LYS A 152 -7.95 1.39 -4.61
N THR A 153 -7.35 2.55 -4.82
CA THR A 153 -7.36 3.61 -3.80
C THR A 153 -7.91 4.86 -4.47
N TYR A 154 -9.14 5.24 -4.14
CA TYR A 154 -9.75 6.48 -4.61
C TYR A 154 -9.02 7.67 -3.99
N THR A 155 -7.97 8.13 -4.65
CA THR A 155 -7.59 9.53 -4.54
C THR A 155 -8.61 10.32 -5.35
N PRO A 156 -9.32 11.30 -4.75
CA PRO A 156 -10.17 12.18 -5.54
C PRO A 156 -9.28 12.84 -6.58
N LEU A 157 -9.63 12.66 -7.86
CA LEU A 157 -9.01 13.38 -8.98
C LEU A 157 -9.40 14.86 -8.86
N THR A 158 -8.82 15.57 -7.90
CA THR A 158 -8.85 17.03 -7.82
C THR A 158 -8.16 17.69 -9.02
N PHE A 159 -7.53 16.89 -9.89
CA PHE A 159 -6.85 17.34 -11.10
C PHE A 159 -7.82 17.73 -12.23
N LEU A 160 -9.01 17.13 -12.26
CA LEU A 160 -10.08 17.55 -13.15
C LEU A 160 -10.87 18.63 -12.42
N ASN A 161 -10.35 19.86 -12.41
CA ASN A 161 -11.08 21.03 -11.92
C ASN A 161 -12.23 21.38 -12.89
N ILE A 162 -13.12 20.41 -13.15
CA ILE A 162 -14.35 20.56 -13.90
C ILE A 162 -15.38 21.04 -12.87
N PRO A 163 -15.88 22.28 -12.97
CA PRO A 163 -16.95 22.74 -12.09
C PRO A 163 -18.15 21.80 -12.24
N ASN A 164 -18.69 21.33 -11.12
CA ASN A 164 -19.91 20.51 -11.03
C ASN A 164 -19.83 19.03 -11.46
N PHE A 165 -18.65 18.40 -11.43
CA PHE A 165 -18.53 16.95 -11.69
C PHE A 165 -18.21 16.20 -10.39
N CYS A 166 -19.19 15.48 -9.83
CA CYS A 166 -19.00 14.66 -8.63
C CYS A 166 -18.74 13.20 -9.03
N LEU A 167 -17.77 12.54 -8.37
CA LEU A 167 -17.52 11.09 -8.54
C LEU A 167 -18.78 10.25 -8.29
N HIS A 168 -19.72 10.77 -7.49
CA HIS A 168 -21.01 10.15 -7.23
C HIS A 168 -21.85 9.97 -8.51
N ASP A 169 -21.76 10.91 -9.46
CA ASP A 169 -22.52 10.88 -10.72
C ASP A 169 -22.02 9.77 -11.67
N LEU A 170 -20.76 9.35 -11.51
CA LEU A 170 -20.14 8.23 -12.25
C LEU A 170 -20.61 6.86 -11.79
N TYR A 171 -21.01 6.71 -10.53
CA TYR A 171 -21.48 5.44 -9.96
C TYR A 171 -22.98 5.22 -10.18
N THR A 172 -23.74 6.30 -10.32
CA THR A 172 -25.21 6.26 -10.36
C THR A 172 -25.77 6.30 -11.78
N HIS A 173 -25.07 6.92 -12.75
CA HIS A 173 -25.53 7.00 -14.13
C HIS A 173 -24.84 5.98 -15.04
N LYS A 174 -25.63 5.27 -15.85
CA LYS A 174 -25.12 4.49 -16.99
C LYS A 174 -24.68 5.48 -18.07
N PHE A 175 -23.41 5.84 -18.06
CA PHE A 175 -22.82 6.71 -19.09
C PHE A 175 -23.06 6.14 -20.49
N THR A 176 -23.65 6.94 -21.36
CA THR A 176 -23.71 6.65 -22.80
C THR A 176 -22.44 7.14 -23.47
N TRP A 177 -22.18 6.67 -24.69
CA TRP A 177 -21.03 7.11 -25.47
C TRP A 177 -21.07 8.62 -25.77
N ASN A 178 -22.26 9.18 -25.97
CA ASN A 178 -22.47 10.62 -26.16
C ASN A 178 -22.12 11.43 -24.90
N ASP A 179 -22.36 10.87 -23.71
CA ASP A 179 -21.98 11.53 -22.44
C ASP A 179 -20.46 11.58 -22.26
N LEU A 180 -19.76 10.54 -22.73
CA LEU A 180 -18.30 10.51 -22.74
C LEU A 180 -17.72 11.51 -23.74
N GLU A 181 -18.29 11.61 -24.94
CA GLU A 181 -17.88 12.59 -25.95
C GLU A 181 -18.09 14.03 -25.46
N ALA A 182 -19.24 14.31 -24.83
CA ALA A 182 -19.48 15.61 -24.21
C ALA A 182 -18.49 15.93 -23.08
N LEU A 183 -18.10 14.92 -22.28
CA LEU A 183 -17.10 15.09 -21.22
C LEU A 183 -15.71 15.38 -21.79
N ILE A 184 -15.33 14.69 -22.88
CA ILE A 184 -14.08 14.95 -23.60
C ILE A 184 -14.07 16.39 -24.13
N ASP A 185 -15.15 16.83 -24.78
CA ASP A 185 -15.28 18.20 -25.29
C ASP A 185 -15.17 19.25 -24.16
N ILE A 186 -15.78 18.98 -23.01
CA ILE A 186 -15.69 19.85 -21.83
C ILE A 186 -14.24 19.89 -21.30
N GLN A 187 -13.57 18.74 -21.23
CA GLN A 187 -12.18 18.66 -20.80
C GLN A 187 -11.24 19.38 -21.77
N GLU A 188 -11.43 19.21 -23.08
CA GLU A 188 -10.64 19.89 -24.11
C GLU A 188 -10.82 21.41 -24.05
N ARG A 189 -12.05 21.89 -23.89
CA ARG A 189 -12.33 23.32 -23.69
C ARG A 189 -11.68 23.86 -22.41
N THR A 190 -11.73 23.10 -21.33
CA THR A 190 -11.10 23.48 -20.05
C THR A 190 -9.58 23.53 -20.18
N LEU A 191 -8.98 22.55 -20.84
CA LEU A 191 -7.54 22.51 -21.11
C LEU A 191 -7.10 23.65 -22.03
N ALA A 192 -7.88 23.97 -23.06
CA ALA A 192 -7.59 25.08 -23.97
C ALA A 192 -7.64 26.43 -23.23
N ALA A 193 -8.66 26.64 -22.38
CA ALA A 193 -8.76 27.82 -21.54
C ALA A 193 -7.59 27.94 -20.56
N GLN A 194 -7.22 26.84 -19.88
CA GLN A 194 -6.08 26.79 -18.98
C GLN A 194 -4.75 27.08 -19.69
N LYS A 195 -4.53 26.53 -20.88
CA LYS A 195 -3.34 26.81 -21.71
C LYS A 195 -3.28 28.28 -22.11
N THR A 196 -4.41 28.85 -22.51
CA THR A 196 -4.49 30.26 -22.90
C THR A 196 -4.19 31.18 -21.72
N GLU A 197 -4.74 30.85 -20.56
CA GLU A 197 -4.49 31.57 -19.32
C GLU A 197 -3.04 31.45 -18.87
N LEU A 198 -2.41 30.28 -19.05
CA LEU A 198 -1.01 30.05 -18.72
C LEU A 198 -0.08 30.87 -19.61
N VAL A 199 -0.35 30.90 -20.93
CA VAL A 199 0.37 31.77 -21.88
C VAL A 199 0.14 33.25 -21.57
N ARG A 200 -1.08 33.65 -21.21
CA ARG A 200 -1.39 35.02 -20.81
C ARG A 200 -0.56 35.43 -19.58
N VAL A 201 -0.53 34.57 -18.56
CA VAL A 201 0.25 34.78 -17.33
C VAL A 201 1.75 34.83 -17.62
N GLU A 202 2.26 33.94 -18.48
CA GLU A 202 3.67 33.89 -18.89
C GLU A 202 4.10 35.12 -19.68
N LEU A 203 3.24 35.66 -20.55
CA LEU A 203 3.48 36.90 -21.31
C LEU A 203 3.36 38.16 -20.44
N THR A 204 2.52 38.16 -19.40
CA THR A 204 2.37 39.32 -18.50
C THR A 204 3.47 39.44 -17.45
N LEU A 205 4.17 38.36 -17.14
CA LEU A 205 5.10 38.30 -16.02
C LEU A 205 6.54 38.19 -16.52
N LEU A 206 7.12 39.33 -16.91
CA LEU A 206 8.54 39.41 -17.26
C LEU A 206 9.44 39.35 -16.01
N ASP A 207 8.95 39.83 -14.87
CA ASP A 207 9.69 39.84 -13.61
C ASP A 207 9.60 38.51 -12.84
N SER A 208 10.75 37.97 -12.44
CA SER A 208 10.85 36.70 -11.71
C SER A 208 10.19 36.77 -10.34
N LYS A 209 10.23 37.94 -9.69
CA LYS A 209 9.64 38.13 -8.36
C LYS A 209 8.11 38.12 -8.40
N GLU A 210 7.53 38.66 -9.48
CA GLU A 210 6.09 38.67 -9.66
C GLU A 210 5.54 37.25 -9.95
N ARG A 211 6.29 36.45 -10.72
CA ARG A 211 6.00 35.01 -10.91
C ARG A 211 6.00 34.24 -9.61
N GLU A 212 7.04 34.43 -8.79
CA GLU A 212 7.16 33.79 -7.47
C GLU A 212 6.01 34.18 -6.54
N LEU A 213 5.65 35.46 -6.49
CA LEU A 213 4.56 35.96 -5.66
C LEU A 213 3.20 35.35 -6.06
N ILE A 214 2.92 35.25 -7.35
CA ILE A 214 1.69 34.63 -7.86
C ILE A 214 1.66 33.12 -7.54
N GLN A 215 2.81 32.45 -7.64
CA GLN A 215 2.92 31.05 -7.29
C GLN A 215 2.69 30.81 -5.80
N LEU A 216 3.31 31.62 -4.93
CA LEU A 216 3.10 31.57 -3.48
C LEU A 216 1.64 31.85 -3.12
N ARG A 217 0.99 32.81 -3.78
CA ARG A 217 -0.43 33.11 -3.56
C ARG A 217 -1.33 31.94 -3.97
N LYS A 218 -1.03 31.26 -5.08
CA LYS A 218 -1.75 30.04 -5.49
C LYS A 218 -1.57 28.91 -4.48
N GLN A 219 -0.35 28.70 -3.98
CA GLN A 219 -0.06 27.71 -2.95
C GLN A 219 -0.81 28.02 -1.65
N HIS A 220 -0.80 29.27 -1.21
CA HIS A 220 -1.53 29.74 -0.05
C HIS A 220 -3.04 29.47 -0.19
N ASN A 221 -3.63 29.86 -1.31
CA ASN A 221 -5.06 29.63 -1.57
C ASN A 221 -5.40 28.14 -1.61
N ASN A 222 -4.54 27.30 -2.19
CA ASN A 222 -4.73 25.85 -2.22
C ASN A 222 -4.71 25.27 -0.80
N LEU A 223 -3.69 25.62 -0.01
CA LEU A 223 -3.59 25.20 1.39
C LEU A 223 -4.79 25.67 2.20
N GLN A 224 -5.23 26.92 2.01
CA GLN A 224 -6.40 27.45 2.68
C GLN A 224 -7.66 26.66 2.32
N SER A 225 -7.85 26.31 1.04
CA SER A 225 -8.97 25.48 0.61
C SER A 225 -8.95 24.10 1.27
N VAL A 226 -7.78 23.44 1.33
CA VAL A 226 -7.65 22.12 1.97
C VAL A 226 -7.93 22.22 3.46
N LEU A 227 -7.35 23.22 4.14
CA LEU A 227 -7.58 23.44 5.57
C LEU A 227 -9.03 23.78 5.88
N GLU A 228 -9.70 24.53 5.01
CA GLU A 228 -11.12 24.83 5.11
C GLU A 228 -11.96 23.54 5.00
N SER A 229 -11.65 22.68 4.02
CA SER A 229 -12.30 21.38 3.89
C SER A 229 -12.06 20.48 5.10
N LEU A 230 -10.84 20.47 5.64
CA LEU A 230 -10.51 19.70 6.84
C LEU A 230 -11.17 20.26 8.09
N ARG A 231 -11.33 21.59 8.20
CA ARG A 231 -11.97 22.24 9.35
C ARG A 231 -13.49 22.09 9.32
N ASN A 232 -14.08 22.10 8.13
CA ASN A 232 -15.53 21.99 7.94
C ASN A 232 -16.01 20.53 7.86
N ALA A 233 -15.09 19.57 7.79
CA ALA A 233 -15.43 18.17 7.99
C ALA A 233 -15.84 17.94 9.46
N GLU A 234 -17.06 17.43 9.68
CA GLU A 234 -17.58 17.06 11.00
C GLU A 234 -16.88 15.77 11.49
N TRP A 235 -15.56 15.82 11.73
CA TRP A 235 -14.74 14.66 12.12
C TRP A 235 -15.32 13.85 13.28
N PRO A 236 -15.86 14.45 14.37
CA PRO A 236 -16.46 13.68 15.45
C PRO A 236 -17.60 12.79 14.97
N LYS A 237 -18.47 13.34 14.11
CA LYS A 237 -19.61 12.62 13.54
C LYS A 237 -19.15 11.55 12.55
N CYS A 238 -18.15 11.85 11.72
CA CYS A 238 -17.56 10.85 10.82
C CYS A 238 -16.97 9.67 11.61
N VAL A 239 -16.28 9.95 12.72
CA VAL A 239 -15.74 8.92 13.62
C VAL A 239 -16.85 8.12 14.29
N GLU A 240 -17.91 8.77 14.76
CA GLU A 240 -19.08 8.09 15.33
C GLU A 240 -19.76 7.16 14.31
N THR A 241 -19.95 7.61 13.06
CA THR A 241 -20.55 6.78 12.01
C THR A 241 -19.70 5.57 11.66
N GLU A 242 -18.39 5.76 11.52
CA GLU A 242 -17.42 4.68 11.27
C GLU A 242 -17.37 3.70 12.43
N SER A 243 -17.38 4.20 13.67
CA SER A 243 -17.43 3.37 14.88
C SER A 243 -18.70 2.52 14.95
N ALA A 244 -19.87 3.11 14.67
CA ALA A 244 -21.14 2.40 14.64
C ALA A 244 -21.17 1.31 13.55
N GLU A 245 -20.58 1.59 12.37
CA GLU A 245 -20.45 0.60 11.31
C GLU A 245 -19.49 -0.54 11.70
N ALA A 246 -18.37 -0.22 12.36
CA ALA A 246 -17.44 -1.22 12.87
C ALA A 246 -18.09 -2.13 13.93
N GLU A 247 -18.90 -1.58 14.84
CA GLU A 247 -19.68 -2.35 15.82
C GLU A 247 -20.69 -3.28 15.13
N ARG A 248 -21.41 -2.78 14.11
CA ARG A 248 -22.33 -3.59 13.30
C ARG A 248 -21.62 -4.74 12.59
N LEU A 249 -20.43 -4.50 12.04
CA LEU A 249 -19.64 -5.57 11.44
C LEU A 249 -19.15 -6.58 12.48
N ASN A 250 -18.69 -6.12 13.63
CA ASN A 250 -18.26 -6.99 14.72
C ASN A 250 -19.39 -7.89 15.24
N THR A 251 -20.58 -7.34 15.42
CA THR A 251 -21.77 -8.15 15.80
C THR A 251 -22.13 -9.18 14.73
N THR A 252 -22.04 -8.82 13.45
CA THR A 252 -22.26 -9.74 12.32
C THR A 252 -21.23 -10.87 12.32
N ILE A 253 -19.94 -10.55 12.51
CA ILE A 253 -18.86 -11.53 12.59
C ILE A 253 -19.07 -12.48 13.78
N ALA A 254 -19.47 -11.95 14.94
CA ALA A 254 -19.78 -12.78 16.11
C ALA A 254 -20.93 -13.75 15.85
N ALA A 255 -22.02 -13.27 15.22
CA ALA A 255 -23.14 -14.12 14.83
C ALA A 255 -22.75 -15.20 13.80
N MET A 256 -21.88 -14.87 12.84
CA MET A 256 -21.36 -15.85 11.90
C MET A 256 -20.50 -16.91 12.60
N ARG A 257 -19.66 -16.52 13.57
CA ARG A 257 -18.84 -17.45 14.34
C ARG A 257 -19.70 -18.43 15.15
N THR A 258 -20.77 -17.97 15.78
CA THR A 258 -21.68 -18.85 16.52
C THR A 258 -22.43 -19.80 15.58
N ALA A 259 -22.89 -19.32 14.42
CA ALA A 259 -23.52 -20.17 13.41
C ALA A 259 -22.57 -21.26 12.87
N VAL A 260 -21.31 -20.93 12.64
CA VAL A 260 -20.28 -21.91 12.22
C VAL A 260 -20.01 -22.93 13.34
N ALA A 261 -19.92 -22.49 14.59
CA ALA A 261 -19.73 -23.39 15.72
C ALA A 261 -20.90 -24.40 15.85
N GLU A 262 -22.13 -23.92 15.66
CA GLU A 262 -23.32 -24.77 15.67
C GLU A 262 -23.33 -25.78 14.52
N LYS A 263 -22.98 -25.35 13.30
CA LYS A 263 -22.87 -26.26 12.16
C LYS A 263 -21.78 -27.31 12.36
N ASN A 264 -20.67 -26.94 12.98
CA ASN A 264 -19.63 -27.91 13.34
C ASN A 264 -20.13 -28.93 14.37
N ARG A 265 -20.93 -28.50 15.37
CA ARG A 265 -21.56 -29.41 16.34
C ARG A 265 -22.49 -30.41 15.65
N GLU A 266 -23.39 -29.93 14.78
CA GLU A 266 -24.28 -30.77 13.98
C GLU A 266 -23.49 -31.79 13.12
N LEU A 267 -22.37 -31.37 12.53
CA LEU A 267 -21.51 -32.23 11.71
C LEU A 267 -20.87 -33.34 12.55
N VAL A 268 -20.36 -33.02 13.74
CA VAL A 268 -19.82 -34.03 14.68
C VAL A 268 -20.89 -35.04 15.09
N GLU A 269 -22.11 -34.58 15.37
CA GLU A 269 -23.23 -35.46 15.72
C GLU A 269 -23.60 -36.39 14.56
N ALA A 270 -23.66 -35.87 13.34
CA ALA A 270 -23.90 -36.67 12.13
C ALA A 270 -22.81 -37.73 11.92
N LEU A 271 -21.53 -37.37 12.14
CA LEU A 271 -20.40 -38.30 12.05
C LEU A 271 -20.51 -39.43 13.07
N ASN A 272 -20.86 -39.11 14.32
CA ASN A 272 -21.03 -40.11 15.38
C ASN A 272 -22.19 -41.06 15.09
N LEU A 273 -23.29 -40.53 14.52
CA LEU A 273 -24.42 -41.34 14.07
C LEU A 273 -24.01 -42.29 12.94
N GLN A 274 -23.27 -41.78 11.94
CA GLN A 274 -22.75 -42.60 10.83
C GLN A 274 -21.89 -43.76 11.36
N GLN A 275 -20.92 -43.48 12.25
CA GLN A 275 -20.09 -44.54 12.84
C GLN A 275 -20.91 -45.57 13.63
N THR A 276 -21.99 -45.15 14.28
CA THR A 276 -22.87 -46.06 15.02
C THR A 276 -23.66 -46.97 14.07
N LEU A 277 -24.16 -46.43 12.97
CA LEU A 277 -24.82 -47.21 11.92
C LEU A 277 -23.86 -48.17 11.24
N GLU A 278 -22.61 -47.77 10.97
CA GLU A 278 -21.58 -48.65 10.42
C GLU A 278 -21.27 -49.83 11.36
N ARG A 279 -21.18 -49.58 12.67
CA ARG A 279 -21.01 -50.66 13.68
C ARG A 279 -22.20 -51.61 13.70
N GLN A 280 -23.43 -51.09 13.63
CA GLN A 280 -24.64 -51.92 13.57
C GLN A 280 -24.66 -52.75 12.30
N LEU A 281 -24.35 -52.16 11.15
CA LEU A 281 -24.26 -52.87 9.87
C LEU A 281 -23.23 -54.01 9.92
N ALA A 282 -22.04 -53.75 10.48
CA ALA A 282 -21.01 -54.77 10.65
C ALA A 282 -21.47 -55.92 11.56
N SER A 283 -22.21 -55.60 12.64
CA SER A 283 -22.77 -56.63 13.54
C SER A 283 -23.84 -57.49 12.86
N GLU A 284 -24.70 -56.88 12.05
CA GLU A 284 -25.74 -57.58 11.28
C GLU A 284 -25.13 -58.43 10.16
N GLN A 285 -24.09 -57.94 9.48
CA GLN A 285 -23.33 -58.73 8.50
C GLN A 285 -22.68 -59.95 9.15
N SER A 286 -22.09 -59.81 10.33
CA SER A 286 -21.53 -60.95 11.09
C SER A 286 -22.62 -61.95 11.50
N ARG A 287 -23.81 -61.46 11.89
CA ARG A 287 -24.97 -62.31 12.22
C ARG A 287 -25.47 -63.06 10.99
N ALA A 288 -25.59 -62.39 9.85
CA ALA A 288 -26.00 -63.01 8.59
C ALA A 288 -25.01 -64.10 8.14
N ALA A 289 -23.70 -63.82 8.19
CA ALA A 289 -22.67 -64.80 7.85
C ALA A 289 -22.74 -66.07 8.72
N LYS A 290 -22.99 -65.92 10.03
CA LYS A 290 -23.19 -67.08 10.93
C LYS A 290 -24.43 -67.91 10.57
N VAL A 291 -25.52 -67.27 10.15
CA VAL A 291 -26.73 -67.99 9.72
C VAL A 291 -26.47 -68.75 8.42
N GLU A 292 -25.71 -68.17 7.50
CA GLU A 292 -25.32 -68.81 6.23
C GLU A 292 -24.38 -70.01 6.48
N GLU A 293 -23.45 -69.90 7.43
CA GLU A 293 -22.60 -71.02 7.86
C GLU A 293 -23.42 -72.18 8.45
N ILE A 294 -24.39 -71.87 9.33
CA ILE A 294 -25.29 -72.88 9.90
C ILE A 294 -26.14 -73.55 8.81
N HIS A 295 -26.64 -72.78 7.84
CA HIS A 295 -27.41 -73.32 6.71
C HIS A 295 -26.56 -74.27 5.86
N SER A 296 -25.30 -73.92 5.58
CA SER A 296 -24.39 -74.76 4.81
C SER A 296 -24.05 -76.09 5.52
N VAL A 297 -23.94 -76.09 6.86
CA VAL A 297 -23.73 -77.31 7.65
C VAL A 297 -24.95 -78.24 7.59
N LEU A 298 -26.17 -77.67 7.70
CA LEU A 298 -27.40 -78.45 7.65
C LEU A 298 -27.65 -79.08 6.26
N GLU A 299 -27.26 -78.42 5.17
CA GLU A 299 -27.37 -78.99 3.81
C GLU A 299 -26.38 -80.12 3.52
N HIS A 300 -25.37 -80.35 4.36
CA HIS A 300 -24.41 -81.46 4.22
C HIS A 300 -24.75 -82.68 5.10
N GLU A 301 -25.79 -82.61 5.93
CA GLU A 301 -26.23 -83.72 6.81
C GLU A 301 -27.45 -84.52 6.29
N ASP A 302 -28.04 -84.10 5.16
CA ASP A 302 -29.10 -84.84 4.41
C ASP A 302 -28.53 -85.51 3.14
#